data_AF-A0AAF0R6F2-F1
#
_entry.id   AF-A0AAF0R6F2-F1
#
_cell.length_a   1.000
_cell.length_b   1.000
_cell.length_c   1.000
_cell.angle_alpha   90.00
_cell.angle_beta   90.00
_cell.angle_gamma   90.00
#
_symmetry.space_group_name_H-M   'P 1'
#
loop_
_entity.id
_entity.type
_entity.pdbx_description
1 polymer ?
#
loop_
_entity_poly.entity_id
_entity_poly.type
_entity_poly.pdbx_seq_one_letter_code
_entity_poly.pdbx_strand_id
1 'polypeptide(L)' 'EEAGTQAKNRSNWRIVPATIWWTIWKERNLRVFENRESSMQQVKLNCISTLCFWCNQI' A
#
# COMPACT_ATOMS: atom_id res chain seq x y z
N GLU A 1 -20.13 11.96 20.56
CA GLU A 1 -18.81 12.06 19.90
C GLU A 1 -18.57 10.80 19.07
N GLU A 2 -19.37 10.56 18.03
CA GLU A 2 -19.31 9.31 17.24
C GLU A 2 -19.24 9.58 15.72
N ALA A 3 -19.60 10.79 15.28
CA ALA A 3 -19.55 11.19 13.87
C ALA A 3 -18.11 11.42 13.35
N GLY A 4 -17.15 11.75 14.22
CA GLY A 4 -15.75 12.02 13.84
C GLY A 4 -14.96 10.76 13.47
N THR A 5 -15.30 9.61 14.04
CA THR A 5 -14.58 8.34 13.84
C THR A 5 -14.90 7.70 12.49
N GLN A 6 -16.12 7.88 11.98
CA GLN A 6 -16.53 7.34 10.66
C GLN A 6 -15.90 8.09 9.48
N ALA A 7 -15.61 9.39 9.62
CA ALA A 7 -14.99 10.20 8.57
C ALA A 7 -13.54 9.76 8.28
N LYS A 8 -12.77 9.43 9.33
CA LYS A 8 -11.42 8.85 9.18
C LYS A 8 -11.45 7.50 8.44
N ASN A 9 -12.42 6.64 8.75
CA ASN A 9 -12.52 5.30 8.13
C ASN A 9 -12.87 5.33 6.64
N ARG A 10 -13.67 6.29 6.14
CA ARG A 10 -13.91 6.44 4.69
C ARG A 10 -12.65 6.89 3.93
N SER A 11 -11.72 7.58 4.59
CA SER A 11 -10.47 8.02 3.97
C SER A 11 -9.52 6.85 3.68
N ASN A 12 -9.45 5.88 4.59
CA ASN A 12 -8.51 4.76 4.51
C ASN A 12 -8.80 3.83 3.31
N TRP A 13 -10.07 3.66 2.94
CA TRP A 13 -10.46 2.86 1.77
C TRP A 13 -9.97 3.45 0.44
N ARG A 14 -9.65 4.75 0.38
CA ARG A 14 -9.03 5.38 -0.80
C ARG A 14 -7.55 5.01 -0.93
N ILE A 15 -6.90 4.68 0.19
CA ILE A 15 -5.47 4.38 0.28
C ILE A 15 -5.19 2.96 -0.21
N VAL A 16 -6.07 2.00 0.11
CA VAL A 16 -5.92 0.59 -0.26
C VAL A 16 -5.63 0.38 -1.75
N PRO A 17 -6.47 0.82 -2.71
CA PRO A 17 -6.18 0.63 -4.13
C PRO A 17 -4.89 1.33 -4.57
N ALA A 18 -4.58 2.50 -4.01
CA ALA A 18 -3.35 3.23 -4.31
C ALA A 18 -2.10 2.46 -3.84
N THR A 19 -2.16 1.82 -2.67
CA THR A 19 -1.05 1.00 -2.15
C THR A 19 -0.82 -0.25 -2.97
N ILE A 20 -1.90 -0.93 -3.40
CA ILE A 20 -1.80 -2.10 -4.29
C ILE A 20 -1.15 -1.71 -5.61
N TRP A 21 -1.65 -0.64 -6.24
CA TRP A 21 -1.08 -0.11 -7.48
C TRP A 21 0.41 0.24 -7.33
N TRP A 22 0.76 0.97 -6.27
CA TRP A 22 2.14 1.35 -6.00
C TRP A 22 3.07 0.16 -5.80
N THR A 23 2.63 -0.85 -5.04
CA THR A 23 3.42 -2.06 -4.81
C THR A 23 3.65 -2.83 -6.11
N ILE A 24 2.62 -2.99 -6.95
CA ILE A 24 2.75 -3.67 -8.25
C ILE A 24 3.68 -2.88 -9.18
N TRP A 25 3.53 -1.56 -9.23
CA TRP A 25 4.38 -0.69 -10.04
C TRP A 25 5.85 -0.79 -9.64
N LYS A 26 6.17 -0.80 -8.33
CA LYS A 26 7.54 -1.02 -7.85
C LYS A 26 8.09 -2.38 -8.22
N GLU A 27 7.32 -3.45 -8.00
CA GLU A 27 7.75 -4.81 -8.34
C GLU A 27 8.00 -4.97 -9.85
N ARG A 28 7.16 -4.39 -10.69
CA ARG A 28 7.37 -4.35 -12.14
C ARG A 28 8.67 -3.63 -12.50
N ASN A 29 8.93 -2.47 -11.93
CA ASN A 29 10.17 -1.73 -12.21
C ASN A 29 11.41 -2.50 -11.74
N LEU A 30 11.33 -3.15 -10.58
CA LEU A 30 12.41 -3.99 -10.05
C LEU A 30 12.74 -5.13 -11.04
N ARG A 31 11.72 -5.79 -11.59
CA ARG A 31 11.92 -6.86 -12.59
C ARG A 31 12.47 -6.33 -13.91
N VAL A 32 11.93 -5.23 -14.42
CA VAL A 32 12.29 -4.70 -15.75
C VAL A 32 13.67 -4.04 -15.76
N PHE A 33 13.99 -3.25 -14.72
CA PHE A 33 15.18 -2.41 -14.71
C PHE A 33 16.33 -3.00 -13.88
N GLU A 34 16.03 -3.83 -12.88
CA GLU A 34 17.06 -4.44 -12.01
C GLU A 34 17.17 -5.95 -12.18
N ASN A 35 16.33 -6.58 -13.00
CA ASN A 35 16.24 -8.03 -13.15
C ASN A 35 16.12 -8.77 -11.81
N ARG A 36 15.41 -8.15 -10.86
CA ARG A 36 15.18 -8.68 -9.52
C ARG A 36 13.70 -8.96 -9.33
N GLU A 37 13.40 -10.08 -8.67
CA GLU A 37 12.05 -10.50 -8.34
C GLU A 37 11.93 -10.70 -6.83
N SER A 38 10.88 -10.14 -6.26
CA SER A 38 10.50 -10.41 -4.88
C SER A 38 9.61 -11.66 -4.82
N SER A 39 9.78 -12.46 -3.76
CA SER A 39 8.80 -13.51 -3.44
C SER A 39 7.42 -12.91 -3.17
N MET A 40 6.37 -13.71 -3.37
CA MET A 40 4.99 -13.30 -3.10
C MET A 40 4.80 -12.80 -1.66
N GLN A 41 5.49 -13.40 -0.69
CA GLN A 41 5.47 -13.02 0.72
C GLN A 41 6.07 -11.61 0.91
N GLN A 42 7.20 -11.32 0.27
CA GLN A 42 7.83 -9.99 0.31
C GLN A 42 6.94 -8.94 -0.35
N VAL A 43 6.30 -9.25 -1.48
CA VAL A 43 5.35 -8.33 -2.14
C VAL A 43 4.18 -8.00 -1.21
N LYS A 44 3.59 -9.00 -0.55
CA LYS A 44 2.51 -8.80 0.43
C LYS A 44 2.97 -7.96 1.62
N LEU A 45 4.13 -8.25 2.19
CA LEU A 45 4.68 -7.51 3.32
C LEU A 45 4.95 -6.05 2.94
N ASN A 46 5.50 -5.80 1.75
CA ASN A 46 5.75 -4.46 1.22
C ASN A 46 4.44 -3.68 1.04
N CYS A 47 3.37 -4.33 0.56
CA CYS A 47 2.04 -3.73 0.42
C CYS A 47 1.46 -3.33 1.78
N ILE A 48 1.47 -4.24 2.75
CA ILE A 48 0.95 -3.98 4.11
C ILE A 48 1.74 -2.87 4.79
N SER A 49 3.08 -2.91 4.71
CA SER A 49 3.95 -1.89 5.30
C SER A 49 3.69 -0.51 4.69
N THR A 50 3.52 -0.43 3.36
CA THR A 50 3.18 0.83 2.67
C THR A 50 1.81 1.34 3.09
N LEU A 51 0.82 0.44 3.19
CA LEU A 51 -0.53 0.80 3.65
C LEU A 51 -0.53 1.33 5.07
N CYS A 52 0.13 0.64 6.01
CA CYS A 52 0.28 1.11 7.38
C CYS A 52 0.97 2.48 7.42
N PHE A 53 2.04 2.67 6.65
CA PHE A 53 2.74 3.96 6.59
C PHE A 53 1.83 5.09 6.10
N TRP A 54 1.11 4.89 4.99
CA TRP A 54 0.22 5.92 4.43
C TRP A 54 -1.00 6.18 5.30
N CYS A 55 -1.57 5.17 5.95
CA CYS A 55 -2.66 5.36 6.92
C CYS A 55 -2.22 6.17 8.16
N ASN A 56 -0.96 6.08 8.57
CA ASN A 56 -0.43 6.83 9.72
C ASN A 56 0.04 8.25 9.37
N GLN A 57 0.14 8.59 8.08
CA GLN A 57 0.48 9.94 7.61
C GLN A 57 -0.75 10.86 7.42
N ILE A 58 -1.97 10.34 7.62
CA ILE A 58 -3.24 11.09 7.49
C ILE A 58 -3.79 11.50 8.85
#